data_AF-A0A2U8WDY9-F1
#
_entry.id   AF-A0A2U8WDY9-F1
#
_cell.length_a   1.000
_cell.length_b   1.000
_cell.length_c   1.000
_cell.angle_alpha   90.00
_cell.angle_beta   90.00
_cell.angle_gamma   90.00
#
_symmetry.space_group_name_H-M   'P 1'
#
loop_
_entity.id
_entity.type
_entity.pdbx_description
1 polymer ?
#
loop_
_entity_poly.entity_id
_entity_poly.type
_entity_poly.pdbx_seq_one_letter_code
_entity_poly.pdbx_strand_id
1 'polypeptide(L)'
;MGLSTPSWANPWQARRADAAGRDGAKIAVIGNCQARGAAQAMRLLAPASPVRFIQMAWLKREHGHLDNLARTLSEYDHVFAQHFPEGLIPGGDVYALRAREPRLVLFPTIVFNAFHPDTVYAGNLAHLSALKLAPSPMGHYHSAIALMGHRLGLSASETLTLFREDVFDRLGYLQAWDSSVRDLLASAAQIGFPLDREIGRWARGGNFMHVINHPKGAVIDDIARRLLTERGLRPEPVSSVDYLGDELARDVVWPVYPEIAETFGFTGSYLFKRKPRGAAFPALYDLANFLSESFALYDAQTPEDLHCVRVEAWLATPEIRSVFEAAKGS
;
A
#
# COMPACT_ATOMS: atom_id res chain seq x y z
N MET A 1 -23.86 -36.64 -11.78
CA MET A 1 -23.23 -35.63 -10.91
C MET A 1 -22.17 -34.91 -11.73
N GLY A 2 -22.54 -33.79 -12.35
CA GLY A 2 -21.64 -33.01 -13.20
C GLY A 2 -20.80 -32.06 -12.35
N LEU A 3 -19.47 -32.24 -12.39
CA LEU A 3 -18.53 -31.32 -11.77
C LEU A 3 -18.54 -30.01 -12.55
N SER A 4 -18.99 -28.92 -11.91
CA SER A 4 -18.89 -27.57 -12.46
C SER A 4 -17.42 -27.19 -12.64
N THR A 5 -17.09 -26.68 -13.82
CA THR A 5 -15.75 -26.17 -14.16
C THR A 5 -15.35 -24.98 -13.28
N PRO A 6 -14.04 -24.80 -12.95
CA PRO A 6 -13.60 -23.68 -12.13
C PRO A 6 -13.77 -22.33 -12.85
N SER A 7 -14.26 -21.31 -12.14
CA SER A 7 -14.81 -20.05 -12.70
C SER A 7 -13.79 -19.04 -13.26
N TRP A 8 -12.58 -19.45 -13.65
CA TRP A 8 -11.60 -18.53 -14.24
C TRP A 8 -11.81 -18.31 -15.75
N ALA A 9 -12.66 -19.12 -16.40
CA ALA A 9 -12.84 -19.09 -17.85
C ALA A 9 -13.78 -17.99 -18.39
N ASN A 10 -14.51 -17.26 -17.54
CA ASN A 10 -15.43 -16.20 -18.00
C ASN A 10 -15.54 -15.02 -17.02
N PRO A 11 -14.68 -14.00 -17.13
CA PRO A 11 -14.78 -12.79 -16.31
C PRO A 11 -16.16 -12.10 -16.43
N TRP A 12 -16.82 -12.26 -17.58
CA TRP A 12 -18.14 -11.68 -17.86
C TRP A 12 -19.29 -12.37 -17.12
N GLN A 13 -19.18 -13.66 -16.78
CA GLN A 13 -20.21 -14.38 -16.03
C GLN A 13 -20.12 -14.09 -14.53
N ALA A 14 -18.91 -13.99 -13.98
CA ALA A 14 -18.70 -13.52 -12.60
C ALA A 14 -19.21 -12.07 -12.41
N ARG A 15 -19.02 -11.20 -13.40
CA ARG A 15 -19.53 -9.82 -13.43
C ARG A 15 -21.06 -9.71 -13.34
N ARG A 16 -21.83 -10.66 -13.91
CA ARG A 16 -23.30 -10.67 -13.84
C ARG A 16 -23.82 -11.25 -12.52
N ALA A 17 -23.08 -12.17 -11.90
CA ALA A 17 -23.46 -12.76 -10.61
C ALA A 17 -23.34 -11.78 -9.43
N ASP A 18 -22.27 -10.97 -9.39
CA ASP A 18 -22.03 -9.98 -8.33
C ASP A 18 -23.13 -8.88 -8.24
N ALA A 19 -23.87 -8.65 -9.34
CA ALA A 19 -24.94 -7.65 -9.44
C ALA A 19 -26.35 -8.25 -9.35
N ALA A 20 -26.50 -9.58 -9.31
CA ALA A 20 -27.80 -10.22 -9.29
C ALA A 20 -28.54 -9.90 -7.98
N GLY A 21 -29.71 -9.24 -8.08
CA GLY A 21 -30.54 -8.89 -6.93
C GLY A 21 -30.19 -7.56 -6.24
N ARG A 22 -29.26 -6.76 -6.79
CA ARG A 22 -28.89 -5.43 -6.29
C ARG A 22 -29.43 -4.35 -7.23
N ASP A 23 -30.45 -3.61 -6.80
CA ASP A 23 -31.18 -2.61 -7.60
C ASP A 23 -30.94 -1.15 -7.17
N GLY A 24 -30.05 -0.92 -6.19
CA GLY A 24 -29.63 0.41 -5.74
C GLY A 24 -28.62 1.09 -6.69
N ALA A 25 -28.15 2.27 -6.27
CA ALA A 25 -27.19 3.08 -7.03
C ALA A 25 -25.92 2.29 -7.38
N LYS A 26 -25.50 2.33 -8.65
CA LYS A 26 -24.32 1.65 -9.18
C LYS A 26 -23.06 2.42 -8.83
N ILE A 27 -22.07 1.72 -8.27
CA ILE A 27 -20.83 2.33 -7.79
C ILE A 27 -19.63 1.74 -8.53
N ALA A 28 -18.77 2.60 -9.07
CA ALA A 28 -17.45 2.24 -9.59
C ALA A 28 -16.36 2.78 -8.66
N VAL A 29 -15.37 1.95 -8.34
CA VAL A 29 -14.21 2.31 -7.53
C VAL A 29 -12.94 1.95 -8.30
N ILE A 30 -12.14 2.96 -8.65
CA ILE A 30 -10.90 2.81 -9.41
C ILE A 30 -9.70 3.02 -8.48
N GLY A 31 -8.71 2.13 -8.51
CA GLY A 31 -7.48 2.34 -7.78
C GLY A 31 -6.65 1.07 -7.58
N ASN A 32 -5.85 1.06 -6.53
CA ASN A 32 -4.95 -0.03 -6.17
C ASN A 32 -5.60 -1.02 -5.17
N CYS A 33 -4.78 -1.74 -4.39
CA CYS A 33 -5.24 -2.67 -3.35
C CYS A 33 -6.14 -1.99 -2.29
N GLN A 34 -5.90 -0.73 -1.95
CA GLN A 34 -6.75 0.04 -1.02
C GLN A 34 -8.15 0.26 -1.59
N ALA A 35 -8.23 0.64 -2.87
CA ALA A 35 -9.49 0.80 -3.57
C ALA A 35 -10.27 -0.52 -3.68
N ARG A 36 -9.57 -1.67 -3.79
CA ARG A 36 -10.20 -2.99 -3.69
C ARG A 36 -10.82 -3.20 -2.31
N GLY A 37 -10.08 -2.89 -1.24
CA GLY A 37 -10.60 -2.94 0.13
C GLY A 37 -11.82 -2.04 0.32
N ALA A 38 -11.76 -0.79 -0.16
CA ALA A 38 -12.87 0.15 -0.09
C ALA A 38 -14.09 -0.36 -0.87
N ALA A 39 -13.90 -0.93 -2.05
CA ALA A 39 -14.99 -1.53 -2.83
C ALA A 39 -15.66 -2.71 -2.10
N GLN A 40 -14.89 -3.57 -1.43
CA GLN A 40 -15.46 -4.66 -0.62
C GLN A 40 -16.22 -4.12 0.60
N ALA A 41 -15.67 -3.13 1.30
CA ALA A 41 -16.37 -2.47 2.39
C ALA A 41 -17.68 -1.84 1.90
N MET A 42 -17.67 -1.13 0.76
CA MET A 42 -18.88 -0.55 0.16
C MET A 42 -19.94 -1.60 -0.21
N ARG A 43 -19.55 -2.81 -0.65
CA ARG A 43 -20.49 -3.89 -0.95
C ARG A 43 -21.25 -4.39 0.28
N LEU A 44 -20.61 -4.36 1.45
CA LEU A 44 -21.23 -4.69 2.73
C LEU A 44 -22.07 -3.51 3.25
N LEU A 45 -21.48 -2.31 3.23
CA LEU A 45 -22.06 -1.10 3.80
C LEU A 45 -23.25 -0.56 2.99
N ALA A 46 -23.32 -0.84 1.69
CA ALA A 46 -24.44 -0.47 0.82
C ALA A 46 -24.93 -1.73 0.07
N PRO A 47 -25.63 -2.66 0.74
CA PRO A 47 -25.92 -3.99 0.20
C PRO A 47 -26.81 -3.95 -1.04
N ALA A 48 -27.71 -2.96 -1.16
CA ALA A 48 -28.55 -2.75 -2.34
C ALA A 48 -27.75 -2.23 -3.55
N SER A 49 -26.59 -1.60 -3.33
CA SER A 49 -25.77 -1.02 -4.39
C SER A 49 -24.85 -2.08 -5.02
N PRO A 50 -24.89 -2.28 -6.35
CA PRO A 50 -23.85 -3.03 -7.03
C PRO A 50 -22.57 -2.19 -7.10
N VAL A 51 -21.46 -2.77 -6.63
CA VAL A 51 -20.14 -2.09 -6.59
C VAL A 51 -19.13 -2.83 -7.46
N ARG A 52 -18.52 -2.11 -8.39
CA ARG A 52 -17.44 -2.61 -9.24
C ARG A 52 -16.10 -2.00 -8.87
N PHE A 53 -15.13 -2.85 -8.54
CA PHE A 53 -13.72 -2.48 -8.49
C PHE A 53 -13.11 -2.52 -9.90
N ILE A 54 -12.36 -1.47 -10.25
CA ILE A 54 -11.59 -1.37 -11.49
C ILE A 54 -10.12 -1.19 -11.11
N GLN A 55 -9.30 -2.18 -11.41
CA GLN A 55 -7.89 -2.16 -11.03
C GLN A 55 -7.09 -1.20 -11.92
N MET A 56 -6.47 -0.21 -11.28
CA MET A 56 -5.72 0.86 -11.92
C MET A 56 -4.60 0.33 -12.84
N ALA A 57 -3.86 -0.70 -12.40
CA ALA A 57 -2.82 -1.34 -13.21
C ALA A 57 -3.33 -1.98 -14.52
N TRP A 58 -4.64 -2.17 -14.67
CA TRP A 58 -5.26 -2.85 -15.80
C TRP A 58 -6.06 -1.91 -16.71
N LEU A 59 -6.05 -0.60 -16.45
CA LEU A 59 -6.84 0.38 -17.20
C LEU A 59 -6.56 0.34 -18.72
N LYS A 60 -5.28 0.36 -19.14
CA LYS A 60 -4.91 0.22 -20.55
C LYS A 60 -5.40 -1.10 -21.15
N ARG A 61 -5.26 -2.21 -20.42
CA ARG A 61 -5.67 -3.53 -20.91
C ARG A 61 -7.19 -3.67 -21.04
N GLU A 62 -7.94 -3.12 -20.09
CA GLU A 62 -9.40 -3.30 -20.02
C GLU A 62 -10.19 -2.26 -20.82
N HIS A 63 -9.64 -1.06 -21.00
CA HIS A 63 -10.35 0.05 -21.64
C HIS A 63 -9.61 0.62 -22.87
N GLY A 64 -8.30 0.39 -23.00
CA GLY A 64 -7.49 0.84 -24.15
C GLY A 64 -7.19 2.34 -24.18
N HIS A 65 -8.18 3.19 -23.91
CA HIS A 65 -8.09 4.65 -23.94
C HIS A 65 -8.99 5.28 -22.86
N LEU A 66 -8.63 6.47 -22.39
CA LEU A 66 -9.36 7.21 -21.36
C LEU A 66 -10.83 7.47 -21.73
N ASP A 67 -11.13 7.74 -23.01
CA ASP A 67 -12.51 7.96 -23.47
C ASP A 67 -13.39 6.71 -23.34
N ASN A 68 -12.82 5.51 -23.52
CA ASN A 68 -13.54 4.25 -23.34
C ASN A 68 -13.78 3.96 -21.86
N LEU A 69 -12.83 4.33 -20.99
CA LEU A 69 -13.02 4.29 -19.55
C LEU A 69 -14.16 5.24 -19.16
N ALA A 70 -14.14 6.50 -19.59
CA ALA A 70 -15.20 7.47 -19.32
C ALA A 70 -16.58 6.96 -19.80
N ARG A 71 -16.66 6.39 -21.00
CA ARG A 71 -17.90 5.76 -21.50
C ARG A 71 -18.39 4.64 -20.61
N THR A 72 -17.49 3.79 -20.12
CA THR A 72 -17.84 2.72 -19.17
C THR A 72 -18.36 3.31 -17.85
N LEU A 73 -17.73 4.37 -17.35
CA LEU A 73 -18.10 5.03 -16.10
C LEU A 73 -19.44 5.76 -16.17
N SER A 74 -19.87 6.16 -17.38
CA SER A 74 -21.17 6.80 -17.58
C SER A 74 -22.35 5.95 -17.10
N GLU A 75 -22.19 4.61 -17.07
CA GLU A 75 -23.20 3.65 -16.61
C GLU A 75 -23.37 3.58 -15.08
N TYR A 76 -22.51 4.26 -14.31
CA TYR A 76 -22.53 4.24 -12.85
C TYR A 76 -23.11 5.55 -12.30
N ASP A 77 -23.77 5.47 -11.15
CA ASP A 77 -24.33 6.64 -10.46
C ASP A 77 -23.27 7.36 -9.62
N HIS A 78 -22.33 6.60 -9.06
CA HIS A 78 -21.20 7.11 -8.28
C HIS A 78 -19.88 6.54 -8.79
N VAL A 79 -18.90 7.42 -8.98
CA VAL A 79 -17.57 7.07 -9.48
C VAL A 79 -16.53 7.61 -8.51
N PHE A 80 -15.78 6.71 -7.91
CA PHE A 80 -14.67 7.02 -6.99
C PHE A 80 -13.35 6.58 -7.61
N ALA A 81 -12.31 7.41 -7.53
CA ALA A 81 -11.00 7.07 -8.05
C ALA A 81 -9.87 7.54 -7.13
N GLN A 82 -8.83 6.71 -6.98
CA GLN A 82 -7.54 7.19 -6.53
C GLN A 82 -6.82 7.94 -7.66
N HIS A 83 -5.89 8.81 -7.29
CA HIS A 83 -5.06 9.51 -8.25
C HIS A 83 -4.20 8.53 -9.06
N PHE A 84 -4.15 8.71 -10.38
CA PHE A 84 -3.21 8.04 -11.28
C PHE A 84 -2.59 9.02 -12.26
N PRO A 85 -1.29 8.88 -12.55
CA PRO A 85 -0.57 9.79 -13.45
C PRO A 85 -0.81 9.44 -14.92
N GLU A 86 -0.31 10.30 -15.81
CA GLU A 86 -0.18 10.00 -17.23
C GLU A 86 0.67 8.74 -17.48
N GLY A 87 0.47 8.10 -18.64
CA GLY A 87 1.22 6.92 -19.07
C GLY A 87 0.64 5.58 -18.63
N LEU A 88 -0.24 5.57 -17.63
CA LEU A 88 -0.93 4.35 -17.19
C LEU A 88 -2.00 3.89 -18.19
N ILE A 89 -2.69 4.84 -18.82
CA ILE A 89 -3.64 4.63 -19.91
C ILE A 89 -3.47 5.77 -20.93
N PRO A 90 -3.53 5.50 -22.25
CA PRO A 90 -3.57 6.54 -23.26
C PRO A 90 -4.74 7.52 -23.04
N GLY A 91 -4.52 8.81 -23.30
CA GLY A 91 -5.55 9.85 -23.24
C GLY A 91 -5.47 10.80 -22.04
N GLY A 92 -4.54 10.58 -21.10
CA GLY A 92 -4.23 11.49 -20.00
C GLY A 92 -4.16 10.82 -18.64
N ASP A 93 -4.31 11.62 -17.59
CA ASP A 93 -4.30 11.22 -16.18
C ASP A 93 -5.72 11.19 -15.57
N VAL A 94 -5.79 11.13 -14.23
CA VAL A 94 -7.07 11.14 -13.51
C VAL A 94 -7.83 12.47 -13.64
N TYR A 95 -7.15 13.60 -13.84
CA TYR A 95 -7.80 14.90 -14.00
C TYR A 95 -8.39 15.03 -15.41
N ALA A 96 -7.71 14.51 -16.43
CA ALA A 96 -8.26 14.33 -17.76
C ALA A 96 -9.49 13.40 -17.76
N LEU A 97 -9.53 12.39 -16.88
CA LEU A 97 -10.72 11.55 -16.68
C LEU A 97 -11.86 12.34 -16.04
N ARG A 98 -11.56 13.12 -14.99
CA ARG A 98 -12.54 13.96 -14.29
C ARG A 98 -13.19 15.00 -15.20
N ALA A 99 -12.44 15.52 -16.19
CA ALA A 99 -13.01 16.41 -17.21
C ALA A 99 -14.07 15.72 -18.11
N ARG A 100 -13.94 14.40 -18.31
CA ARG A 100 -14.86 13.58 -19.13
C ARG A 100 -15.99 12.95 -18.31
N GLU A 101 -15.74 12.70 -17.02
CA GLU A 101 -16.70 12.19 -16.05
C GLU A 101 -16.75 13.15 -14.85
N PRO A 102 -17.54 14.24 -14.93
CA PRO A 102 -17.58 15.27 -13.88
C PRO A 102 -18.09 14.76 -12.53
N ARG A 103 -18.75 13.60 -12.48
CA ARG A 103 -19.21 12.96 -11.23
C ARG A 103 -18.08 12.24 -10.50
N LEU A 104 -16.92 12.09 -11.12
CA LEU A 104 -15.75 11.43 -10.53
C LEU A 104 -15.29 12.19 -9.28
N VAL A 105 -15.17 11.43 -8.20
CA VAL A 105 -14.70 11.89 -6.90
C VAL A 105 -13.36 11.25 -6.61
N LEU A 106 -12.39 12.08 -6.24
CA LEU A 106 -11.09 11.58 -5.83
C LEU A 106 -11.12 11.21 -4.34
N PHE A 107 -10.44 10.11 -4.02
CA PHE A 107 -10.15 9.72 -2.64
C PHE A 107 -8.67 9.32 -2.51
N PRO A 108 -8.07 9.47 -1.33
CA PRO A 108 -6.63 9.38 -1.19
C PRO A 108 -6.12 7.94 -1.31
N THR A 109 -4.89 7.83 -1.78
CA THR A 109 -4.05 6.67 -1.46
C THR A 109 -3.36 6.97 -0.14
N ILE A 110 -3.63 6.18 0.88
CA ILE A 110 -3.01 6.36 2.19
C ILE A 110 -1.58 5.85 2.13
N VAL A 111 -0.62 6.76 2.29
CA VAL A 111 0.80 6.45 2.46
C VAL A 111 1.26 7.12 3.74
N PHE A 112 1.86 6.35 4.63
CA PHE A 112 2.29 6.83 5.95
C PHE A 112 3.51 6.04 6.42
N ASN A 113 4.67 6.72 6.43
CA ASN A 113 5.96 6.08 6.64
C ASN A 113 6.42 6.06 8.10
N ALA A 114 5.80 6.83 9.00
CA ALA A 114 6.31 7.01 10.36
C ALA A 114 6.46 5.68 11.13
N PHE A 115 5.57 4.72 10.90
CA PHE A 115 5.63 3.40 11.54
C PHE A 115 6.68 2.46 10.93
N HIS A 116 7.08 2.71 9.68
CA HIS A 116 7.98 1.83 8.93
C HIS A 116 9.03 2.67 8.18
N PRO A 117 9.79 3.55 8.87
CA PRO A 117 10.71 4.48 8.23
C PRO A 117 11.84 3.75 7.50
N ASP A 118 12.13 2.51 7.88
CA ASP A 118 13.13 1.66 7.25
C ASP A 118 12.70 1.04 5.91
N THR A 119 11.40 1.10 5.58
CA THR A 119 10.90 0.51 4.34
C THR A 119 11.23 1.40 3.14
N VAL A 120 11.90 0.81 2.14
CA VAL A 120 12.22 1.45 0.85
C VAL A 120 11.92 0.52 -0.32
N TYR A 121 11.92 1.09 -1.53
CA TYR A 121 11.96 0.35 -2.78
C TYR A 121 13.38 0.43 -3.36
N ALA A 122 13.82 -0.64 -4.02
CA ALA A 122 15.06 -0.68 -4.78
C ALA A 122 14.78 -1.11 -6.23
N GLY A 123 15.58 -0.60 -7.17
CA GLY A 123 15.51 -0.93 -8.58
C GLY A 123 15.46 0.28 -9.51
N ASN A 124 15.19 0.02 -10.79
CA ASN A 124 15.17 1.06 -11.81
C ASN A 124 13.81 1.78 -11.81
N LEU A 125 13.81 3.00 -11.26
CA LEU A 125 12.64 3.88 -11.17
C LEU A 125 12.56 4.92 -12.30
N ALA A 126 13.46 4.90 -13.28
CA ALA A 126 13.62 6.00 -14.25
C ALA A 126 12.37 6.24 -15.12
N HIS A 127 11.58 5.19 -15.40
CA HIS A 127 10.33 5.31 -16.16
C HIS A 127 9.24 4.41 -15.58
N LEU A 128 8.04 4.95 -15.35
CA LEU A 128 6.88 4.18 -14.85
C LEU A 128 6.55 2.96 -15.72
N SER A 129 6.78 3.04 -17.04
CA SER A 129 6.58 1.93 -17.98
C SER A 129 7.71 0.89 -17.97
N ALA A 130 8.87 1.22 -17.41
CA ALA A 130 10.04 0.35 -17.27
C ALA A 130 10.37 0.05 -15.80
N LEU A 131 9.42 0.34 -14.90
CA LEU A 131 9.58 0.17 -13.45
C LEU A 131 9.92 -1.29 -13.14
N LYS A 132 11.19 -1.55 -12.86
CA LYS A 132 11.69 -2.87 -12.49
C LYS A 132 12.18 -2.78 -11.05
N LEU A 133 11.29 -3.13 -10.13
CA LEU A 133 11.62 -3.22 -8.71
C LEU A 133 12.33 -4.53 -8.40
N ALA A 134 13.37 -4.44 -7.58
CA ALA A 134 14.06 -5.61 -7.06
C ALA A 134 13.11 -6.48 -6.22
N PRO A 135 13.31 -7.81 -6.20
CA PRO A 135 12.60 -8.69 -5.29
C PRO A 135 13.20 -8.62 -3.88
N SER A 136 12.35 -8.85 -2.88
CA SER A 136 12.70 -8.97 -1.46
C SER A 136 11.88 -10.13 -0.83
N PRO A 137 12.22 -10.57 0.40
CA PRO A 137 11.38 -11.53 1.13
C PRO A 137 9.95 -10.99 1.35
N MET A 138 9.83 -9.67 1.39
CA MET A 138 8.60 -8.91 1.63
C MET A 138 8.03 -8.32 0.33
N GLY A 139 8.13 -9.05 -0.78
CA GLY A 139 7.64 -8.59 -2.08
C GLY A 139 8.64 -7.62 -2.71
N HIS A 140 8.32 -6.32 -2.72
CA HIS A 140 9.23 -5.27 -3.21
C HIS A 140 9.69 -4.31 -2.10
N TYR A 141 9.33 -4.59 -0.85
CA TYR A 141 9.69 -3.76 0.29
C TYR A 141 11.03 -4.22 0.87
N HIS A 142 11.99 -3.32 0.87
CA HIS A 142 13.33 -3.56 1.41
C HIS A 142 13.54 -2.79 2.70
N SER A 143 14.44 -3.29 3.54
CA SER A 143 14.99 -2.53 4.66
C SER A 143 16.14 -1.66 4.12
N ALA A 144 16.10 -0.36 4.39
CA ALA A 144 17.17 0.57 4.02
C ALA A 144 18.46 0.22 4.76
N ILE A 145 18.36 -0.16 6.04
CA ILE A 145 19.49 -0.65 6.84
C ILE A 145 20.10 -1.91 6.20
N ALA A 146 19.26 -2.89 5.83
CA ALA A 146 19.74 -4.13 5.20
C ALA A 146 20.43 -3.87 3.85
N LEU A 147 19.83 -3.03 3.01
CA LEU A 147 20.43 -2.63 1.74
C LEU A 147 21.77 -1.91 1.95
N MET A 148 21.83 -0.94 2.87
CA MET A 148 23.06 -0.20 3.16
C MET A 148 24.17 -1.11 3.69
N GLY A 149 23.84 -2.02 4.62
CA GLY A 149 24.78 -3.00 5.16
C GLY A 149 25.38 -3.87 4.06
N HIS A 150 24.53 -4.40 3.15
CA HIS A 150 24.98 -5.16 1.99
C HIS A 150 25.88 -4.33 1.07
N ARG A 151 25.50 -3.09 0.77
CA ARG A 151 26.29 -2.17 -0.09
C ARG A 151 27.67 -1.85 0.47
N LEU A 152 27.84 -1.88 1.80
CA LEU A 152 29.13 -1.70 2.47
C LEU A 152 29.90 -3.02 2.69
N GLY A 153 29.35 -4.15 2.24
CA GLY A 153 29.96 -5.46 2.38
C GLY A 153 29.95 -5.98 3.82
N LEU A 154 28.99 -5.55 4.64
CA LEU A 154 28.71 -6.20 5.91
C LEU A 154 28.07 -7.56 5.67
N SER A 155 28.13 -8.45 6.66
CA SER A 155 27.33 -9.67 6.75
C SER A 155 25.94 -9.39 7.31
N ALA A 156 25.02 -10.35 7.17
CA ALA A 156 23.70 -10.26 7.78
C ALA A 156 23.77 -10.18 9.33
N SER A 157 24.74 -10.85 9.96
CA SER A 157 24.95 -10.80 11.41
C SER A 157 25.51 -9.47 11.89
N GLU A 158 26.48 -8.88 11.18
CA GLU A 158 26.97 -7.53 11.50
C GLU A 158 25.83 -6.50 11.32
N THR A 159 25.06 -6.63 10.24
CA THR A 159 23.93 -5.76 9.95
C THR A 159 22.81 -5.87 10.99
N LEU A 160 22.61 -7.05 11.58
CA LEU A 160 21.64 -7.27 12.65
C LEU A 160 21.89 -6.34 13.86
N THR A 161 23.16 -6.03 14.16
CA THR A 161 23.55 -5.17 15.30
C THR A 161 23.15 -3.69 15.11
N LEU A 162 22.74 -3.31 13.90
CA LEU A 162 22.29 -1.96 13.56
C LEU A 162 20.81 -1.70 13.89
N PHE A 163 20.03 -2.75 14.20
CA PHE A 163 18.62 -2.60 14.56
C PHE A 163 18.48 -2.33 16.06
N ARG A 164 18.72 -1.06 16.42
CA ARG A 164 18.68 -0.57 17.79
C ARG A 164 18.42 0.94 17.83
N GLU A 165 17.94 1.42 18.97
CA GLU A 165 17.44 2.78 19.17
C GLU A 165 18.41 3.88 18.75
N ASP A 166 19.68 3.80 19.16
CA ASP A 166 20.66 4.85 18.89
C ASP A 166 21.00 4.98 17.39
N VAL A 167 20.93 3.87 16.64
CA VAL A 167 21.06 3.89 15.19
C VAL A 167 19.80 4.50 14.57
N PHE A 168 18.62 4.11 15.03
CA PHE A 168 17.35 4.65 14.54
C PHE A 168 17.24 6.17 14.74
N ASP A 169 17.68 6.68 15.89
CA ASP A 169 17.72 8.11 16.17
C ASP A 169 18.64 8.84 15.18
N ARG A 170 19.86 8.33 14.97
CA ARG A 170 20.82 8.90 13.99
C ARG A 170 20.31 8.86 12.55
N LEU A 171 19.48 7.88 12.20
CA LEU A 171 18.84 7.76 10.88
C LEU A 171 17.54 8.59 10.78
N GLY A 172 17.11 9.25 11.86
CA GLY A 172 15.90 10.08 11.91
C GLY A 172 14.60 9.29 11.98
N TYR A 173 14.65 7.99 12.31
CA TYR A 173 13.48 7.11 12.30
C TYR A 173 12.48 7.45 13.41
N LEU A 174 12.96 7.95 14.55
CA LEU A 174 12.12 8.29 15.70
C LEU A 174 11.36 9.61 15.52
N GLN A 175 11.72 10.42 14.51
CA GLN A 175 11.14 11.75 14.25
C GLN A 175 10.25 11.78 12.99
N ALA A 176 9.91 10.62 12.43
CA ALA A 176 9.19 10.52 11.16
C ALA A 176 7.69 10.86 11.23
N TRP A 177 7.13 11.09 12.43
CA TRP A 177 5.69 11.32 12.63
C TRP A 177 5.20 12.60 11.94
N ASP A 178 5.77 13.75 12.29
CA ASP A 178 5.26 15.04 11.84
C ASP A 178 5.36 15.22 10.32
N SER A 179 6.45 14.75 9.71
CA SER A 179 6.59 14.75 8.25
C SER A 179 5.55 13.84 7.60
N SER A 180 5.36 12.62 8.10
CA SER A 180 4.37 11.69 7.56
C SER A 180 2.94 12.23 7.68
N VAL A 181 2.59 12.89 8.79
CA VAL A 181 1.29 13.55 8.96
C VAL A 181 1.12 14.69 7.97
N ARG A 182 2.12 15.57 7.84
CA ARG A 182 2.08 16.68 6.87
C ARG A 182 1.89 16.18 5.44
N ASP A 183 2.66 15.16 5.02
CA ASP A 183 2.60 14.62 3.67
C ASP A 183 1.24 13.96 3.39
N LEU A 184 0.70 13.21 4.35
CA LEU A 184 -0.63 12.60 4.23
C LEU A 184 -1.73 13.66 4.13
N LEU A 185 -1.71 14.68 4.99
CA LEU A 185 -2.72 15.75 4.96
C LEU A 185 -2.62 16.58 3.67
N ALA A 186 -1.40 16.93 3.25
CA ALA A 186 -1.17 17.69 2.02
C ALA A 186 -1.66 16.92 0.79
N SER A 187 -1.29 15.65 0.65
CA SER A 187 -1.71 14.82 -0.50
C SER A 187 -3.23 14.61 -0.54
N ALA A 188 -3.88 14.44 0.60
CA ALA A 188 -5.33 14.29 0.67
C ALA A 188 -6.07 15.61 0.40
N ALA A 189 -5.55 16.73 0.89
CA ALA A 189 -6.09 18.07 0.60
C ALA A 189 -5.97 18.44 -0.89
N GLN A 190 -4.86 18.09 -1.56
CA GLN A 190 -4.64 18.35 -2.98
C GLN A 190 -5.73 17.76 -3.89
N ILE A 191 -6.32 16.63 -3.50
CA ILE A 191 -7.40 15.98 -4.25
C ILE A 191 -8.80 16.36 -3.76
N GLY A 192 -8.91 17.27 -2.79
CA GLY A 192 -10.17 17.71 -2.19
C GLY A 192 -10.79 16.74 -1.19
N PHE A 193 -9.97 15.88 -0.56
CA PHE A 193 -10.40 14.92 0.46
C PHE A 193 -9.59 15.13 1.76
N PRO A 194 -9.76 16.25 2.47
CA PRO A 194 -8.97 16.54 3.68
C PRO A 194 -9.20 15.48 4.77
N LEU A 195 -8.15 15.09 5.50
CA LEU A 195 -8.15 14.00 6.50
C LEU A 195 -7.89 14.48 7.94
N ASP A 196 -8.02 15.78 8.21
CA ASP A 196 -7.66 16.40 9.49
C ASP A 196 -8.39 15.76 10.69
N ARG A 197 -9.63 15.31 10.48
CA ARG A 197 -10.45 14.68 11.53
C ARG A 197 -10.06 13.22 11.74
N GLU A 198 -9.78 12.53 10.64
CA GLU A 198 -9.50 11.11 10.58
C GLU A 198 -8.13 10.79 11.16
N ILE A 199 -7.09 11.58 10.85
CA ILE A 199 -5.72 11.29 11.27
C ILE A 199 -5.59 11.20 12.78
N GLY A 200 -6.22 12.13 13.51
CA GLY A 200 -6.22 12.12 14.98
C GLY A 200 -6.95 10.92 15.56
N ARG A 201 -8.03 10.46 14.91
CA ARG A 201 -8.76 9.25 15.31
C ARG A 201 -7.93 8.00 15.08
N TRP A 202 -7.31 7.87 13.90
CA TRP A 202 -6.47 6.72 13.57
C TRP A 202 -5.25 6.64 14.48
N ALA A 203 -4.57 7.76 14.74
CA ALA A 203 -3.43 7.83 15.63
C ALA A 203 -3.73 7.36 17.07
N ARG A 204 -4.91 7.71 17.61
CA ARG A 204 -5.35 7.23 18.93
C ARG A 204 -5.58 5.72 18.99
N GLY A 205 -5.82 5.07 17.86
CA GLY A 205 -5.94 3.62 17.75
C GLY A 205 -4.60 2.88 17.69
N GLY A 206 -3.47 3.59 17.79
CA GLY A 206 -2.13 3.05 17.64
C GLY A 206 -1.71 2.92 16.17
N ASN A 207 -0.88 1.92 15.86
CA ASN A 207 -0.47 1.67 14.48
C ASN A 207 -1.69 1.39 13.58
N PHE A 208 -1.89 2.22 12.56
CA PHE A 208 -2.96 2.08 11.56
C PHE A 208 -2.48 1.61 10.18
N MET A 209 -1.25 1.08 10.08
CA MET A 209 -0.62 0.61 8.85
C MET A 209 -0.04 -0.80 9.01
N HIS A 210 -0.13 -1.63 7.97
CA HIS A 210 0.54 -2.94 7.85
C HIS A 210 1.91 -2.85 7.18
N VAL A 211 2.06 -1.88 6.29
CA VAL A 211 3.30 -1.43 5.66
C VAL A 211 3.00 -0.02 5.12
N ILE A 212 4.01 0.71 4.63
CA ILE A 212 3.94 2.13 4.27
C ILE A 212 2.71 2.59 3.46
N ASN A 213 2.10 1.72 2.67
CA ASN A 213 0.94 2.01 1.81
C ASN A 213 -0.20 1.01 1.98
N HIS A 214 -0.17 0.16 3.02
CA HIS A 214 -1.25 -0.78 3.32
C HIS A 214 -1.88 -0.38 4.66
N PRO A 215 -2.83 0.57 4.68
CA PRO A 215 -3.53 0.92 5.90
C PRO A 215 -4.33 -0.27 6.45
N LYS A 216 -4.60 -0.27 7.75
CA LYS A 216 -5.49 -1.24 8.40
C LYS A 216 -6.93 -1.06 7.91
N GLY A 217 -7.70 -2.13 8.01
CA GLY A 217 -9.09 -2.18 7.54
C GLY A 217 -9.97 -1.06 8.10
N ALA A 218 -9.76 -0.62 9.34
CA ALA A 218 -10.53 0.47 9.94
C ALA A 218 -10.35 1.82 9.22
N VAL A 219 -9.15 2.09 8.69
CA VAL A 219 -8.89 3.29 7.87
C VAL A 219 -9.63 3.20 6.54
N ILE A 220 -9.63 2.03 5.91
CA ILE A 220 -10.34 1.78 4.66
C ILE A 220 -11.86 1.86 4.85
N ASP A 221 -12.36 1.31 5.96
CA ASP A 221 -13.76 1.39 6.38
C ASP A 221 -14.22 2.85 6.51
N ASP A 222 -13.45 3.66 7.25
CA ASP A 222 -13.72 5.08 7.44
C ASP A 222 -13.82 5.85 6.11
N ILE A 223 -12.88 5.60 5.18
CA ILE A 223 -12.88 6.23 3.85
C ILE A 223 -14.10 5.77 3.04
N ALA A 224 -14.38 4.47 3.01
CA ALA A 224 -15.54 3.93 2.28
C ALA A 224 -16.86 4.51 2.82
N ARG A 225 -17.00 4.58 4.14
CA ARG A 225 -18.19 5.10 4.82
C ARG A 225 -18.39 6.58 4.54
N ARG A 226 -17.32 7.37 4.54
CA ARG A 226 -17.35 8.80 4.17
C ARG A 226 -17.77 8.99 2.72
N LEU A 227 -17.16 8.25 1.78
CA LEU A 227 -17.51 8.33 0.35
C LEU A 227 -18.98 8.01 0.09
N LEU A 228 -19.53 6.98 0.73
CA LEU A 228 -20.95 6.64 0.63
C LEU A 228 -21.84 7.74 1.23
N THR A 229 -21.53 8.21 2.44
CA THR A 229 -22.32 9.21 3.17
C THR A 229 -22.36 10.55 2.42
N GLU A 230 -21.23 11.03 1.92
CA GLU A 230 -21.14 12.28 1.15
C GLU A 230 -21.88 12.19 -0.20
N ARG A 231 -22.21 10.98 -0.67
CA ARG A 231 -23.04 10.75 -1.85
C ARG A 231 -24.51 10.49 -1.53
N GLY A 232 -24.92 10.69 -0.27
CA GLY A 232 -26.31 10.56 0.16
C GLY A 232 -26.76 9.11 0.38
N LEU A 233 -25.84 8.14 0.31
CA LEU A 233 -26.12 6.76 0.69
C LEU A 233 -26.04 6.63 2.21
N ARG A 234 -26.74 5.64 2.76
CA ARG A 234 -26.76 5.35 4.21
C ARG A 234 -26.00 4.05 4.47
N PRO A 235 -24.74 4.09 4.94
CA PRO A 235 -23.98 2.89 5.23
C PRO A 235 -24.58 2.10 6.39
N GLU A 236 -24.70 0.78 6.24
CA GLU A 236 -25.10 -0.15 7.29
C GLU A 236 -24.28 0.06 8.57
N PRO A 237 -24.89 0.06 9.76
CA PRO A 237 -24.22 0.38 11.04
C PRO A 237 -23.36 -0.80 11.56
N VAL A 238 -22.55 -1.39 10.68
CA VAL A 238 -21.63 -2.49 10.95
C VAL A 238 -20.20 -2.09 10.59
N SER A 239 -19.21 -2.75 11.21
CA SER A 239 -17.79 -2.64 10.85
C SER A 239 -17.47 -3.59 9.69
N SER A 240 -16.90 -3.06 8.59
CA SER A 240 -16.45 -3.94 7.50
C SER A 240 -15.33 -4.89 7.92
N VAL A 241 -14.52 -4.49 8.89
CA VAL A 241 -13.42 -5.31 9.42
C VAL A 241 -13.95 -6.51 10.18
N ASP A 242 -15.01 -6.35 10.97
CA ASP A 242 -15.57 -7.43 11.78
C ASP A 242 -16.27 -8.49 10.92
N TYR A 243 -16.82 -8.07 9.78
CA TYR A 243 -17.61 -8.94 8.89
C TYR A 243 -16.79 -9.54 7.73
N LEU A 244 -15.83 -8.80 7.18
CA LEU A 244 -15.04 -9.22 6.01
C LEU A 244 -13.57 -9.55 6.34
N GLY A 245 -13.12 -9.12 7.52
CA GLY A 245 -11.71 -9.09 7.87
C GLY A 245 -10.95 -7.96 7.19
N ASP A 246 -9.67 -7.86 7.51
CA ASP A 246 -8.77 -6.88 6.90
C ASP A 246 -8.17 -7.42 5.58
N GLU A 247 -8.63 -6.87 4.46
CA GLU A 247 -8.20 -7.27 3.12
C GLU A 247 -6.70 -7.05 2.88
N LEU A 248 -6.14 -5.95 3.39
CA LEU A 248 -4.73 -5.61 3.16
C LEU A 248 -3.80 -6.41 4.08
N ALA A 249 -4.32 -6.89 5.21
CA ALA A 249 -3.65 -7.90 6.02
C ALA A 249 -3.50 -9.25 5.30
N ARG A 250 -4.08 -9.49 4.13
CA ARG A 250 -3.78 -10.71 3.35
C ARG A 250 -2.45 -10.63 2.59
N ASP A 251 -1.89 -9.43 2.47
CA ASP A 251 -0.57 -9.20 1.88
C ASP A 251 0.54 -9.24 2.96
N VAL A 252 1.73 -8.77 2.60
CA VAL A 252 2.84 -8.59 3.54
C VAL A 252 2.47 -7.69 4.71
N VAL A 253 3.01 -7.99 5.90
CA VAL A 253 2.98 -7.09 7.06
C VAL A 253 4.41 -6.84 7.51
N TRP A 254 4.81 -5.57 7.45
CA TRP A 254 6.05 -5.08 8.01
C TRP A 254 5.80 -4.71 9.48
N PRO A 255 6.62 -5.18 10.42
CA PRO A 255 6.40 -4.87 11.82
C PRO A 255 6.90 -3.46 12.13
N VAL A 256 6.29 -2.81 13.13
CA VAL A 256 6.87 -1.61 13.73
C VAL A 256 7.94 -2.08 14.71
N TYR A 257 9.18 -1.63 14.53
CA TYR A 257 10.28 -2.03 15.41
C TYR A 257 10.00 -1.58 16.85
N PRO A 258 10.36 -2.38 17.87
CA PRO A 258 10.08 -2.08 19.28
C PRO A 258 10.41 -0.64 19.70
N GLU A 259 11.57 -0.14 19.31
CA GLU A 259 12.11 1.18 19.66
C GLU A 259 11.29 2.32 19.01
N ILE A 260 10.84 2.11 17.76
CA ILE A 260 9.95 3.05 17.07
C ILE A 260 8.55 3.01 17.70
N ALA A 261 8.05 1.81 18.01
CA ALA A 261 6.74 1.61 18.60
C ALA A 261 6.64 2.23 20.02
N GLU A 262 7.70 2.11 20.81
CA GLU A 262 7.81 2.71 22.14
C GLU A 262 7.71 4.24 22.07
N THR A 263 8.38 4.87 21.09
CA THR A 263 8.26 6.31 20.82
C THR A 263 6.80 6.74 20.55
N PHE A 264 5.99 5.84 20.00
CA PHE A 264 4.57 6.10 19.70
C PHE A 264 3.60 5.47 20.73
N GLY A 265 4.11 4.92 21.83
CA GLY A 265 3.29 4.43 22.95
C GLY A 265 2.59 3.09 22.72
N PHE A 266 3.15 2.19 21.90
CA PHE A 266 2.63 0.83 21.74
C PHE A 266 3.74 -0.22 21.61
N THR A 267 3.38 -1.50 21.67
CA THR A 267 4.36 -2.60 21.56
C THR A 267 4.67 -2.93 20.11
N GLY A 268 5.95 -2.87 19.75
CA GLY A 268 6.46 -3.27 18.45
C GLY A 268 6.82 -4.75 18.36
N SER A 269 7.41 -5.14 17.23
CA SER A 269 7.88 -6.48 16.95
C SER A 269 8.98 -6.47 15.88
N TYR A 270 9.68 -7.59 15.76
CA TYR A 270 10.56 -7.89 14.64
C TYR A 270 10.05 -9.08 13.80
N LEU A 271 8.74 -9.37 13.88
CA LEU A 271 8.10 -10.46 13.13
C LEU A 271 7.48 -9.94 11.83
N PHE A 272 8.15 -10.22 10.72
CA PHE A 272 7.73 -9.89 9.37
C PHE A 272 6.81 -10.98 8.84
N LYS A 273 5.64 -10.61 8.33
CA LYS A 273 4.73 -11.58 7.72
C LYS A 273 4.85 -11.57 6.20
N ARG A 274 5.26 -12.70 5.64
CA ARG A 274 5.30 -12.88 4.19
C ARG A 274 3.90 -13.04 3.61
N LYS A 275 3.69 -12.52 2.41
CA LYS A 275 2.50 -12.81 1.61
C LYS A 275 2.40 -14.33 1.34
N PRO A 276 1.31 -15.00 1.71
CA PRO A 276 1.14 -16.42 1.45
C PRO A 276 1.09 -16.72 -0.06
N ARG A 277 1.59 -17.89 -0.46
CA ARG A 277 1.46 -18.39 -1.84
C ARG A 277 0.26 -19.34 -1.92
N GLY A 278 -0.71 -19.02 -2.77
CA GLY A 278 -1.92 -19.83 -2.91
C GLY A 278 -2.69 -19.95 -1.60
N ALA A 279 -3.03 -21.18 -1.21
CA ALA A 279 -3.77 -21.47 0.03
C ALA A 279 -2.87 -21.70 1.26
N ALA A 280 -1.55 -21.45 1.16
CA ALA A 280 -0.63 -21.65 2.28
C ALA A 280 -0.91 -20.68 3.43
N PHE A 281 -0.63 -21.11 4.66
CA PHE A 281 -0.62 -20.23 5.82
C PHE A 281 0.56 -19.23 5.71
N PRO A 282 0.41 -17.97 6.14
CA PRO A 282 1.51 -17.00 6.07
C PRO A 282 2.69 -17.43 6.95
N ALA A 283 3.90 -17.33 6.40
CA ALA A 283 5.14 -17.51 7.14
C ALA A 283 5.53 -16.21 7.86
N LEU A 284 6.14 -16.35 9.04
CA LEU A 284 6.74 -15.25 9.77
C LEU A 284 8.27 -15.38 9.71
N TYR A 285 8.94 -14.26 9.50
CA TYR A 285 10.38 -14.13 9.68
C TYR A 285 10.65 -13.31 10.93
N ASP A 286 11.56 -13.75 11.78
CA ASP A 286 12.25 -12.82 12.67
C ASP A 286 13.24 -11.95 11.87
N LEU A 287 13.84 -10.97 12.53
CA LEU A 287 14.78 -10.05 11.89
C LEU A 287 16.00 -10.76 11.30
N ALA A 288 16.57 -11.75 12.00
CA ALA A 288 17.75 -12.47 11.53
C ALA A 288 17.45 -13.24 10.23
N ASN A 289 16.33 -13.97 10.18
CA ASN A 289 15.91 -14.68 8.97
C ASN A 289 15.54 -13.72 7.83
N PHE A 290 14.86 -12.61 8.15
CA PHE A 290 14.55 -11.57 7.16
C PHE A 290 15.83 -10.99 6.53
N LEU A 291 16.86 -10.70 7.33
CA LEU A 291 18.14 -10.21 6.84
C LEU A 291 18.86 -11.27 6.01
N SER A 292 18.92 -12.52 6.48
CA SER A 292 19.55 -13.61 5.74
C SER A 292 18.91 -13.83 4.37
N GLU A 293 17.58 -13.85 4.27
CA GLU A 293 16.89 -13.99 2.98
C GLU A 293 17.07 -12.75 2.10
N SER A 294 17.11 -11.55 2.70
CA SER A 294 17.34 -10.30 1.96
C SER A 294 18.72 -10.30 1.32
N PHE A 295 19.77 -10.64 2.07
CA PHE A 295 21.15 -10.69 1.59
C PHE A 295 21.33 -11.72 0.48
N ALA A 296 20.75 -12.92 0.65
CA ALA A 296 20.77 -13.94 -0.40
C ALA A 296 20.12 -13.48 -1.71
N LEU A 297 19.06 -12.66 -1.63
CA LEU A 297 18.46 -12.05 -2.81
C LEU A 297 19.35 -10.95 -3.39
N TYR A 298 20.01 -10.15 -2.56
CA TYR A 298 20.89 -9.06 -3.01
C TYR A 298 22.14 -9.57 -3.71
N ASP A 299 22.73 -10.68 -3.23
CA ASP A 299 23.88 -11.34 -3.86
C ASP A 299 23.59 -11.83 -5.28
N ALA A 300 22.31 -12.04 -5.62
CA ALA A 300 21.87 -12.43 -6.95
C ALA A 300 21.52 -11.25 -7.88
N GLN A 301 21.67 -10.00 -7.43
CA GLN A 301 21.38 -8.80 -8.21
C GLN A 301 22.66 -8.01 -8.53
N THR A 302 22.60 -7.17 -9.58
CA THR A 302 23.65 -6.17 -9.81
C THR A 302 23.43 -4.95 -8.92
N PRO A 303 24.48 -4.14 -8.68
CA PRO A 303 24.33 -2.85 -8.00
C PRO A 303 23.24 -1.95 -8.61
N GLU A 304 23.12 -1.93 -9.95
CA GLU A 304 22.13 -1.14 -10.66
C GLU A 304 20.69 -1.64 -10.41
N ASP A 305 20.50 -2.96 -10.31
CA ASP A 305 19.21 -3.58 -9.98
C ASP A 305 18.80 -3.30 -8.52
N LEU A 306 19.74 -2.92 -7.64
CA LEU A 306 19.49 -2.57 -6.23
C LEU A 306 19.53 -1.06 -5.96
N HIS A 307 19.53 -0.22 -7.00
CA HIS A 307 19.59 1.22 -6.82
C HIS A 307 18.47 1.75 -5.92
N CYS A 308 18.83 2.53 -4.91
CA CYS A 308 17.87 3.14 -3.99
C CYS A 308 18.35 4.54 -3.61
N VAL A 309 17.60 5.58 -3.98
CA VAL A 309 17.98 6.99 -3.78
C VAL A 309 18.39 7.29 -2.34
N ARG A 310 17.67 6.74 -1.35
CA ARG A 310 17.99 6.94 0.07
C ARG A 310 19.33 6.31 0.45
N VAL A 311 19.58 5.08 0.02
CA VAL A 311 20.82 4.37 0.34
C VAL A 311 22.02 5.02 -0.37
N GLU A 312 21.85 5.50 -1.60
CA GLU A 312 22.89 6.27 -2.30
C GLU A 312 23.20 7.59 -1.57
N ALA A 313 22.18 8.28 -1.05
CA ALA A 313 22.39 9.47 -0.23
C ALA A 313 23.14 9.17 1.07
N TRP A 314 22.85 8.03 1.72
CA TRP A 314 23.56 7.58 2.91
C TRP A 314 25.01 7.19 2.63
N LEU A 315 25.28 6.51 1.51
CA LEU A 315 26.65 6.18 1.08
C LEU A 315 27.50 7.44 0.87
N ALA A 316 26.87 8.52 0.37
CA ALA A 316 27.50 9.82 0.15
C ALA A 316 27.61 10.69 1.42
N THR A 317 26.98 10.32 2.54
CA THR A 317 26.97 11.09 3.80
C THR A 317 27.93 10.43 4.81
N PRO A 318 29.14 10.99 5.05
CA PRO A 318 30.15 10.35 5.89
C PRO A 318 29.68 10.02 7.31
N GLU A 319 28.88 10.90 7.91
CA GLU A 319 28.36 10.75 9.27
C GLU A 319 27.45 9.53 9.37
N ILE A 320 26.54 9.35 8.40
CA ILE A 320 25.64 8.18 8.34
C ILE A 320 26.45 6.92 8.03
N ARG A 321 27.33 6.98 7.03
CA ARG A 321 28.17 5.84 6.64
C ARG A 321 29.00 5.30 7.80
N SER A 322 29.55 6.18 8.65
CA SER A 322 30.33 5.78 9.83
C SER A 322 29.54 4.94 10.83
N VAL A 323 28.22 5.11 10.92
CA VAL A 323 27.34 4.31 11.78
C VAL A 323 27.36 2.84 11.34
N PHE A 324 27.31 2.60 10.02
CA PHE A 324 27.32 1.25 9.46
C PHE A 324 28.70 0.62 9.51
N GLU A 325 29.75 1.39 9.20
CA GLU A 325 31.13 0.88 9.24
C GLU A 325 31.56 0.46 10.65
N ALA A 326 30.99 1.08 11.70
CA ALA A 326 31.22 0.68 13.08
C ALA A 326 30.71 -0.72 13.45
N ALA A 327 29.79 -1.29 12.66
CA ALA A 327 29.31 -2.67 12.85
C ALA A 327 30.22 -3.73 12.19
N LYS A 328 31.27 -3.31 11.48
CA LYS A 328 32.17 -4.26 10.82
C LYS A 328 33.06 -4.97 11.84
N GLY A 329 33.03 -6.30 11.83
CA GLY A 329 33.76 -7.18 12.75
C GLY A 329 33.12 -7.34 14.14
N SER A 330 31.88 -6.89 14.34
CA SER A 330 31.13 -7.02 15.60
C SER A 330 30.54 -8.40 15.84
#